data_AF-A0A817CNL9-F1
#
_entry.id   AF-A0A817CNL9-F1
#
_cell.length_a   1.000
_cell.length_b   1.000
_cell.length_c   1.000
_cell.angle_alpha   90.00
_cell.angle_beta   90.00
_cell.angle_gamma   90.00
#
_symmetry.space_group_name_H-M   'P 1'
#
loop_
_entity.id
_entity.type
_entity.pdbx_description
1 polymer ?
#
loop_
_entity_poly.entity_id
_entity_poly.type
_entity_poly.pdbx_seq_one_letter_code
_entity_poly.pdbx_strand_id
1 'polypeptide(L)'
;MIDDKLTKATTVVNYNRRLSIVTIFLASMAFLLVMTSVAVFIYITRKEKILRKLHLVSVLIIILVELVILIAVVICCITQSRNTLGQVLAALLILLSLLALMTLIYFLLEDIIKERVVPNPRNFSPYKSYEVQEIKSISRHESPIPVSADDTAIPIFTPPILTPLPRIPTPPAPTISPSLEKPVTPSLEKSVKTPVEKIITPPPPPPQPRVQNMFLFPQASRYVVDFDKVRRDLLAAIEERTIPALEEAIQQVKDHNYFQQLKYECERALELLNRLMKIEHMKIRVLRLNQATIAELHSYSKPPDEVSTVMRATFLLLGHSEKEIQV
;
A
#
# COMPACT_ATOMS: atom_id res chain seq x y z
N MET A 1 9.48 51.66 64.17
CA MET A 1 8.98 52.07 62.83
C MET A 1 9.90 51.60 61.69
N ILE A 2 11.21 51.45 61.92
CA ILE A 2 12.16 50.85 60.95
C ILE A 2 11.97 49.33 60.86
N ASP A 3 11.72 48.66 61.99
CA ASP A 3 11.56 47.20 62.03
C ASP A 3 10.33 46.70 61.25
N ASP A 4 9.25 47.49 61.20
CA ASP A 4 8.02 47.13 60.47
C ASP A 4 8.18 47.23 58.94
N LYS A 5 9.15 48.03 58.46
CA LYS A 5 9.50 48.08 57.02
C LYS A 5 10.41 46.92 56.64
N LEU A 6 11.29 46.48 57.54
CA LEU A 6 12.21 45.37 57.29
C LEU A 6 11.45 44.03 57.25
N THR A 7 10.51 43.82 58.16
CA THR A 7 9.65 42.62 58.17
C THR A 7 8.80 42.52 56.90
N LYS A 8 8.18 43.63 56.46
CA LYS A 8 7.43 43.69 55.18
C LYS A 8 8.32 43.43 53.95
N ALA A 9 9.56 43.88 53.94
CA ALA A 9 10.48 43.60 52.84
C ALA A 9 10.87 42.11 52.79
N THR A 10 11.13 41.50 53.95
CA THR A 10 11.49 40.06 54.02
C THR A 10 10.34 39.13 53.64
N THR A 11 9.08 39.48 53.93
CA THR A 11 7.92 38.64 53.55
C THR A 11 7.68 38.65 52.04
N VAL A 12 7.86 39.79 51.36
CA VAL A 12 7.71 39.90 49.90
C VAL A 12 8.79 39.09 49.17
N VAL A 13 10.04 39.14 49.64
CA VAL A 13 11.14 38.36 49.03
C VAL A 13 10.90 36.85 49.19
N ASN A 14 10.42 36.40 50.35
CA ASN A 14 10.11 34.99 50.57
C ASN A 14 8.93 34.49 49.72
N TYR A 15 7.92 35.33 49.49
CA TYR A 15 6.78 34.98 48.65
C TYR A 15 7.19 34.78 47.18
N ASN A 16 8.01 35.69 46.64
CA ASN A 16 8.55 35.56 45.28
C ASN A 16 9.42 34.31 45.11
N ARG A 17 10.21 33.94 46.13
CA ARG A 17 11.04 32.73 46.07
C ARG A 17 10.19 31.46 46.04
N ARG A 18 9.11 31.40 46.83
CA ARG A 18 8.17 30.28 46.82
C ARG A 18 7.43 30.17 45.48
N LEU A 19 7.00 31.31 44.92
CA LEU A 19 6.32 31.34 43.62
C LEU A 19 7.23 30.87 42.48
N SER A 20 8.52 31.23 42.52
CA SER A 20 9.52 30.75 41.56
C SER A 20 9.75 29.24 41.66
N ILE A 21 9.74 28.67 42.86
CA ILE A 21 9.93 27.22 43.04
C ILE A 21 8.71 26.45 42.50
N VAL A 22 7.50 26.94 42.79
CA VAL A 22 6.26 26.31 42.30
C VAL A 22 6.16 26.36 40.78
N THR A 23 6.54 27.48 40.16
CA THR A 23 6.54 27.62 38.69
C THR A 23 7.56 26.71 38.01
N ILE A 24 8.76 26.57 38.57
CA ILE A 24 9.78 25.62 38.07
C ILE A 24 9.27 24.17 38.21
N PHE A 25 8.63 23.84 39.32
CA PHE A 25 8.09 22.50 39.55
C PHE A 25 6.96 22.15 38.58
N LEU A 26 6.05 23.09 38.33
CA LEU A 26 4.96 22.93 37.35
C LEU A 26 5.50 22.81 35.92
N ALA A 27 6.51 23.59 35.55
CA ALA A 27 7.16 23.49 34.23
C ALA A 27 7.85 22.13 34.03
N SER A 28 8.53 21.63 35.07
CA SER A 28 9.17 20.30 35.05
C SER A 28 8.15 19.16 34.93
N MET A 29 7.04 19.25 35.68
CA MET A 29 5.94 18.28 35.57
C MET A 29 5.28 18.29 34.19
N ALA A 30 5.03 19.47 33.61
CA ALA A 30 4.50 19.58 32.26
C ALA A 30 5.44 18.96 31.22
N PHE A 31 6.76 19.18 31.35
CA PHE A 31 7.75 18.58 30.47
C PHE A 31 7.77 17.04 30.55
N LEU A 32 7.75 16.48 31.77
CA LEU A 32 7.69 15.02 31.97
C LEU A 32 6.41 14.41 31.39
N LEU A 33 5.28 15.12 31.45
CA LEU A 33 4.01 14.66 30.92
C LEU A 33 4.05 14.60 29.38
N VAL A 34 4.59 15.63 28.72
CA VAL A 34 4.81 15.63 27.26
C VAL A 34 5.75 14.50 26.84
N MET A 35 6.87 14.31 27.55
CA MET A 35 7.84 13.27 27.21
C MET A 35 7.27 11.86 27.37
N THR A 36 6.44 11.63 28.38
CA THR A 36 5.77 10.32 28.57
C THR A 36 4.67 10.09 27.52
N SER A 37 3.89 11.11 27.15
CA SER A 37 2.96 11.05 26.01
C SER A 37 3.66 10.65 24.71
N VAL A 38 4.78 11.29 24.38
CA VAL A 38 5.57 10.99 23.18
C VAL A 38 6.17 9.58 23.22
N ALA A 39 6.67 9.13 24.38
CA ALA A 39 7.23 7.79 24.53
C ALA A 39 6.17 6.68 24.36
N VAL A 40 4.99 6.85 24.97
CA VAL A 40 3.85 5.94 24.80
C VAL A 40 3.39 5.93 23.34
N PHE A 41 3.43 7.08 22.67
CA PHE A 41 3.13 7.19 21.24
C PHE A 41 4.10 6.40 20.35
N ILE A 42 5.42 6.53 20.56
CA ILE A 42 6.44 5.73 19.85
C ILE A 42 6.22 4.24 20.11
N TYR A 43 5.82 3.86 21.32
CA TYR A 43 5.53 2.48 21.66
C TYR A 43 4.28 1.93 20.94
N ILE A 44 3.19 2.70 20.87
CA ILE A 44 1.94 2.29 20.22
C ILE A 44 2.09 2.21 18.69
N THR A 45 2.72 3.22 18.08
CA THR A 45 2.95 3.26 16.62
C THR A 45 3.77 2.07 16.11
N ARG A 46 4.63 1.51 16.96
CA ARG A 46 5.45 0.35 16.62
C ARG A 46 4.66 -0.97 16.55
N LYS A 47 3.47 -1.04 17.16
CA LYS A 47 2.80 -2.33 17.43
C LYS A 47 1.72 -2.75 16.41
N GLU A 48 1.04 -1.83 15.70
CA GLU A 48 -0.06 -2.23 14.77
C GLU A 48 -0.12 -1.45 13.45
N LYS A 49 -0.02 -2.16 12.32
CA LYS A 49 -0.01 -1.58 10.96
C LYS A 49 -1.40 -1.20 10.40
N ILE A 50 -2.50 -1.67 10.97
CA ILE A 50 -3.83 -1.63 10.34
C ILE A 50 -4.67 -0.43 10.79
N LEU A 51 -4.43 0.13 11.99
CA LEU A 51 -5.18 1.27 12.53
C LEU A 51 -4.56 2.66 12.24
N ARG A 52 -3.59 2.74 11.34
CA ARG A 52 -2.71 3.93 11.19
C ARG A 52 -3.42 5.21 10.77
N LYS A 53 -4.46 5.16 9.91
CA LYS A 53 -5.12 6.39 9.42
C LYS A 53 -5.98 7.09 10.48
N LEU A 54 -6.71 6.32 11.30
CA LEU A 54 -7.58 6.88 12.33
C LEU A 54 -6.78 7.35 13.55
N HIS A 55 -5.69 6.64 13.88
CA HIS A 55 -4.77 7.06 14.94
C HIS A 55 -3.96 8.30 14.56
N LEU A 56 -3.57 8.48 13.30
CA LEU A 56 -2.81 9.68 12.88
C LEU A 56 -3.59 10.98 13.14
N VAL A 57 -4.90 10.98 12.88
CA VAL A 57 -5.75 12.16 13.11
C VAL A 57 -5.90 12.45 14.60
N SER A 58 -6.19 11.42 15.41
CA SER A 58 -6.28 11.56 16.87
C SER A 58 -4.97 12.09 17.47
N VAL A 59 -3.83 11.60 16.98
CA VAL A 59 -2.50 12.02 17.40
C VAL A 59 -2.22 13.46 17.01
N LEU A 60 -2.57 13.87 15.79
CA LEU A 60 -2.40 15.25 15.35
C LEU A 60 -3.20 16.21 16.25
N ILE A 61 -4.40 15.81 16.66
CA ILE A 61 -5.23 16.59 17.59
C ILE A 61 -4.58 16.69 18.97
N ILE A 62 -4.05 15.59 19.52
CA ILE A 62 -3.36 15.59 20.83
C ILE A 62 -2.14 16.51 20.80
N ILE A 63 -1.32 16.43 19.74
CA ILE A 63 -0.14 17.29 19.57
C ILE A 63 -0.54 18.77 19.48
N LEU A 64 -1.61 19.09 18.75
CA LEU A 64 -2.12 20.45 18.65
C LEU A 64 -2.60 20.98 20.00
N VAL A 65 -3.29 20.15 20.79
CA VAL A 65 -3.75 20.53 22.14
C VAL A 65 -2.58 20.77 23.08
N GLU A 66 -1.58 19.89 23.09
CA GLU A 66 -0.38 20.07 23.91
C GLU A 66 0.40 21.34 23.50
N LEU A 67 0.51 21.62 22.20
CA LEU A 67 1.14 22.84 21.70
C LEU A 67 0.42 24.10 22.19
N VAL A 68 -0.91 24.11 22.16
CA VAL A 68 -1.73 25.25 22.64
C VAL A 68 -1.52 25.48 24.14
N ILE A 69 -1.50 24.41 24.94
CA ILE A 69 -1.26 24.50 26.39
C ILE A 69 0.13 25.08 26.66
N LEU A 70 1.15 24.62 25.93
CA LEU A 70 2.52 25.09 26.09
C LEU A 70 2.67 26.57 25.71
N ILE A 71 2.03 27.01 24.62
CA ILE A 71 1.99 28.42 24.23
C ILE A 71 1.32 29.26 25.32
N ALA A 72 0.21 28.81 25.89
CA ALA A 72 -0.49 29.53 26.96
C ALA A 72 0.37 29.68 28.22
N VAL A 73 1.09 28.63 28.62
CA VAL A 73 2.02 28.67 29.77
C VAL A 73 3.17 29.64 29.50
N VAL A 74 3.75 29.61 28.30
CA VAL A 74 4.83 30.52 27.89
C VAL A 74 4.36 31.97 27.93
N ILE A 75 3.18 32.28 27.36
CA ILE A 75 2.61 33.63 27.40
C ILE A 75 2.42 34.09 28.85
N CYS A 76 1.87 33.22 29.70
CA CYS A 76 1.70 33.50 31.13
C CYS A 76 3.05 33.82 31.80
N CYS A 77 4.09 33.00 31.55
CA CYS A 77 5.44 33.24 32.06
C CYS A 77 6.04 34.57 31.58
N ILE A 78 5.85 34.93 30.30
CA ILE A 78 6.34 36.19 29.74
C ILE A 78 5.63 37.38 30.41
N THR A 79 4.31 37.30 30.58
CA THR A 79 3.54 38.39 31.21
C THR A 79 3.88 38.60 32.69
N GLN A 80 4.28 37.54 33.40
CA GLN A 80 4.57 37.60 34.83
C GLN A 80 6.04 37.93 35.15
N SER A 81 6.96 37.72 34.20
CA SER A 81 8.38 38.02 34.39
C SER A 81 8.71 39.48 34.07
N ARG A 82 9.01 40.28 35.09
CA ARG A 82 9.63 41.61 34.92
C ARG A 82 11.15 41.56 34.68
N ASN A 83 11.78 40.40 34.89
CA ASN A 83 13.23 40.27 34.80
C ASN A 83 13.67 39.87 33.38
N THR A 84 14.72 40.52 32.88
CA THR A 84 15.32 40.23 31.55
C THR A 84 15.78 38.78 31.43
N LEU A 85 16.31 38.19 32.51
CA LEU A 85 16.71 36.79 32.53
C LEU A 85 15.53 35.83 32.28
N GLY A 86 14.35 36.14 32.85
CA GLY A 86 13.16 35.32 32.65
C GLY A 86 12.63 35.39 31.21
N GLN A 87 12.79 36.54 30.55
CA GLN A 87 12.44 36.69 29.13
C GLN A 87 13.38 35.88 28.23
N VAL A 88 14.69 35.88 28.51
CA VAL A 88 15.67 35.07 27.76
C VAL A 88 15.39 33.58 27.93
N LEU A 89 15.07 33.14 29.16
CA LEU A 89 14.78 31.74 29.44
C LEU A 89 13.47 31.28 28.77
N ALA A 90 12.45 32.14 28.76
CA ALA A 90 11.21 31.89 28.02
C ALA A 90 11.47 31.79 26.50
N ALA A 91 12.27 32.70 25.93
CA ALA A 91 12.63 32.65 24.51
C ALA A 91 13.38 31.37 24.14
N LEU A 92 14.30 30.91 24.99
CA LEU A 92 15.04 29.66 24.77
C LEU A 92 14.13 28.42 24.83
N LEU A 93 13.14 28.40 25.72
CA LEU A 93 12.13 27.34 25.79
C LEU A 93 11.24 27.30 24.54
N ILE A 94 10.85 28.46 24.01
CA ILE A 94 10.12 28.55 22.73
C ILE A 94 10.96 27.95 21.60
N LEU A 95 12.24 28.31 21.51
CA LEU A 95 13.14 27.83 20.47
C LEU A 95 13.29 26.29 20.53
N LEU A 96 13.47 25.73 21.72
CA LEU A 96 13.57 24.28 21.93
C LEU A 96 12.27 23.56 21.54
N SER A 97 11.11 24.15 21.88
CA SER A 97 9.79 23.61 21.49
C SER A 97 9.61 23.59 19.97
N LEU A 98 9.99 24.68 19.28
CA LEU A 98 9.94 24.75 17.81
C LEU A 98 10.89 23.74 17.15
N LEU A 99 12.08 23.54 17.71
CA LEU A 99 13.03 22.55 17.20
C LEU A 99 12.47 21.13 17.34
N ALA A 100 11.85 20.80 18.47
CA ALA A 100 11.19 19.51 18.70
C ALA A 100 9.99 19.29 17.76
N LEU A 101 9.22 20.35 17.47
CA LEU A 101 8.14 20.29 16.49
C LEU A 101 8.70 19.99 15.09
N MET A 102 9.78 20.68 14.69
CA MET A 102 10.41 20.47 13.39
C MET A 102 10.97 19.05 13.21
N THR A 103 11.60 18.49 14.23
CA THR A 103 12.10 17.10 14.18
C THR A 103 10.96 16.09 14.09
N LEU A 104 9.84 16.34 14.78
CA LEU A 104 8.64 15.51 14.69
C LEU A 104 7.98 15.59 13.31
N ILE A 105 7.86 16.79 12.73
CA ILE A 105 7.36 16.97 11.36
C ILE A 105 8.25 16.23 10.36
N TYR A 106 9.58 16.33 10.51
CA TYR A 106 10.52 15.62 9.65
C TYR A 106 10.33 14.10 9.73
N PHE A 107 10.16 13.56 10.94
CA PHE A 107 9.92 12.14 11.15
C PHE A 107 8.60 11.67 10.52
N LEU A 108 7.52 12.46 10.69
CA LEU A 108 6.23 12.19 10.04
C LEU A 108 6.35 12.24 8.52
N LEU A 109 7.11 13.19 7.97
CA LEU A 109 7.37 13.27 6.54
C LEU A 109 8.13 12.03 6.05
N GLU A 110 9.16 11.60 6.77
CA GLU A 110 9.95 10.42 6.44
C GLU A 110 9.09 9.15 6.45
N ASP A 111 8.18 9.01 7.42
CA ASP A 111 7.23 7.89 7.47
C ASP A 111 6.21 7.95 6.33
N ILE A 112 5.67 9.13 5.99
CA ILE A 112 4.75 9.30 4.85
C ILE A 112 5.46 8.96 3.53
N ILE A 113 6.71 9.39 3.38
CA ILE A 113 7.52 9.11 2.19
C ILE A 113 7.83 7.61 2.11
N LYS A 114 8.25 6.97 3.21
CA LYS A 114 8.48 5.52 3.26
C LYS A 114 7.20 4.73 2.99
N GLU A 115 6.05 5.18 3.48
CA GLU A 115 4.78 4.49 3.27
C GLU A 115 4.24 4.65 1.84
N ARG A 116 4.55 5.76 1.15
CA ARG A 116 4.30 5.86 -0.31
C ARG A 116 5.23 4.98 -1.14
N VAL A 117 6.43 4.68 -0.63
CA VAL A 117 7.48 3.94 -1.36
C VAL A 117 7.44 2.43 -1.12
N VAL A 118 6.71 1.92 -0.12
CA VAL A 118 6.55 0.47 0.10
C VAL A 118 5.15 0.00 -0.33
N PRO A 119 4.97 -0.54 -1.54
CA PRO A 119 3.74 -1.18 -1.95
C PRO A 119 3.56 -2.41 -1.06
N ASN A 120 2.34 -2.57 -0.55
CA ASN A 120 1.97 -3.57 0.43
C ASN A 120 2.34 -5.00 -0.05
N PRO A 121 3.34 -5.69 0.54
CA PRO A 121 3.76 -7.01 0.07
C PRO A 121 2.82 -8.14 0.51
N ARG A 122 1.68 -7.85 1.16
CA ARG A 122 0.89 -8.89 1.85
C ARG A 122 -0.12 -9.68 1.02
N ASN A 123 -0.27 -9.41 -0.27
CA ASN A 123 -1.10 -10.25 -1.15
C ASN A 123 -0.30 -10.97 -2.25
N PHE A 124 1.01 -11.13 -2.08
CA PHE A 124 1.76 -12.12 -2.84
C PHE A 124 1.49 -13.51 -2.26
N SER A 125 0.32 -14.05 -2.58
CA SER A 125 0.21 -15.50 -2.69
C SER A 125 1.18 -15.94 -3.79
N PRO A 126 2.02 -16.97 -3.57
CA PRO A 126 2.82 -17.56 -4.62
C PRO A 126 1.87 -18.32 -5.56
N TYR A 127 1.13 -17.60 -6.42
CA TYR A 127 0.28 -18.24 -7.42
C TYR A 127 1.13 -18.71 -8.59
N LYS A 128 1.54 -19.97 -8.44
CA LYS A 128 1.61 -21.01 -9.48
C LYS A 128 1.44 -20.49 -10.91
N SER A 129 2.57 -20.46 -11.60
CA SER A 129 2.83 -20.26 -13.03
C SER A 129 2.02 -21.12 -14.04
N TYR A 130 0.83 -21.64 -13.72
CA TYR A 130 0.20 -22.70 -14.52
C TYR A 130 -0.89 -22.28 -15.51
N GLU A 131 -1.27 -21.00 -15.64
CA GLU A 131 -2.39 -20.62 -16.54
C GLU A 131 -2.04 -19.71 -17.73
N VAL A 132 -0.78 -19.28 -17.86
CA VAL A 132 -0.38 -18.40 -19.00
C VAL A 132 -0.13 -19.20 -20.29
N GLN A 133 0.10 -20.50 -20.21
CA GLN A 133 0.31 -21.32 -21.42
C GLN A 133 -0.98 -21.55 -22.23
N GLU A 134 -2.16 -21.49 -21.62
CA GLU A 134 -3.42 -21.79 -22.31
C GLU A 134 -3.97 -20.59 -23.10
N ILE A 135 -3.56 -19.37 -22.77
CA ILE A 135 -4.02 -18.15 -23.47
C ILE A 135 -3.21 -17.93 -24.76
N LYS A 136 -1.93 -18.32 -24.79
CA LYS A 136 -1.06 -18.14 -25.97
C LYS A 136 -1.45 -19.05 -27.15
N SER A 137 -2.16 -20.15 -26.89
CA SER A 137 -2.74 -21.02 -27.93
C SER A 137 -4.07 -20.51 -28.47
N ILE A 138 -4.83 -19.73 -27.70
CA ILE A 138 -6.16 -19.22 -28.11
C ILE A 138 -6.04 -17.96 -28.98
N SER A 139 -5.09 -17.07 -28.69
CA SER A 139 -4.93 -15.81 -29.45
C SER A 139 -4.37 -15.99 -30.87
N ARG A 140 -3.98 -17.20 -31.29
CA ARG A 140 -3.42 -17.46 -32.63
C ARG A 140 -4.45 -17.94 -33.67
N HIS A 141 -5.73 -18.07 -33.32
CA HIS A 141 -6.73 -18.66 -34.22
C HIS A 141 -7.83 -17.71 -34.76
N GLU A 142 -7.76 -16.40 -34.48
CA GLU A 142 -8.64 -15.45 -35.19
C GLU A 142 -8.11 -15.19 -36.59
N SER A 143 -8.56 -16.02 -37.52
CA SER A 143 -8.52 -15.73 -38.95
C SER A 143 -9.58 -14.67 -39.25
N PRO A 144 -9.30 -13.66 -40.10
CA PRO A 144 -10.31 -12.67 -40.48
C PRO A 144 -11.49 -13.36 -41.15
N ILE A 145 -12.70 -13.19 -40.61
CA ILE A 145 -13.93 -13.62 -41.25
C ILE A 145 -14.09 -12.76 -42.52
N PRO A 146 -14.14 -13.35 -43.73
CA PRO A 146 -14.41 -12.57 -44.94
C PRO A 146 -15.86 -12.10 -44.89
N VAL A 147 -16.05 -10.79 -44.74
CA VAL A 147 -17.36 -10.14 -44.87
C VAL A 147 -17.70 -10.14 -46.36
N SER A 148 -18.47 -11.13 -46.82
CA SER A 148 -19.07 -11.07 -48.14
C SER A 148 -20.27 -10.13 -48.07
N ALA A 149 -20.16 -8.98 -48.72
CA ALA A 149 -21.30 -8.13 -49.03
C ALA A 149 -22.13 -8.84 -50.09
N ASP A 150 -23.26 -9.42 -49.68
CA ASP A 150 -24.36 -9.66 -50.60
C ASP A 150 -25.68 -9.43 -49.86
N ASP A 151 -26.43 -8.48 -50.38
CA ASP A 151 -27.76 -8.10 -49.94
C ASP A 151 -28.77 -9.23 -50.23
N THR A 152 -29.90 -9.11 -49.54
CA THR A 152 -31.24 -9.56 -49.95
C THR A 152 -31.82 -10.77 -49.20
N ALA A 153 -33.01 -10.51 -48.63
CA ALA A 153 -34.01 -11.41 -48.07
C ALA A 153 -33.81 -11.87 -46.61
N ILE A 154 -34.51 -11.17 -45.71
CA ILE A 154 -34.83 -11.62 -44.36
C ILE A 154 -35.84 -12.78 -44.49
N PRO A 155 -35.50 -14.03 -44.11
CA PRO A 155 -36.48 -15.10 -44.05
C PRO A 155 -37.40 -14.89 -42.84
N ILE A 156 -38.71 -14.89 -43.09
CA ILE A 156 -39.76 -14.92 -42.07
C ILE A 156 -39.61 -16.23 -41.29
N PHE A 157 -39.23 -16.13 -40.03
CA PHE A 157 -39.04 -17.25 -39.12
C PHE A 157 -40.41 -17.75 -38.64
N THR A 158 -40.93 -18.80 -39.26
CA THR A 158 -42.06 -19.56 -38.71
C THR A 158 -41.54 -20.50 -37.62
N PRO A 159 -42.10 -20.47 -36.39
CA PRO A 159 -41.63 -21.33 -35.32
C PRO A 159 -41.92 -22.80 -35.64
N PRO A 160 -40.95 -23.71 -35.42
CA PRO A 160 -41.17 -25.13 -35.63
C PRO A 160 -42.17 -25.68 -34.62
N ILE A 161 -43.12 -26.48 -35.12
CA ILE A 161 -44.10 -27.22 -34.34
C ILE A 161 -43.35 -28.19 -33.41
N LEU A 162 -43.52 -28.00 -32.11
CA LEU A 162 -42.91 -28.82 -31.05
C LEU A 162 -43.45 -30.26 -31.10
N THR A 163 -42.66 -31.19 -31.61
CA THR A 163 -42.86 -32.63 -31.36
C THR A 163 -42.44 -32.98 -29.92
N PRO A 164 -43.20 -33.82 -29.19
CA PRO A 164 -42.87 -34.22 -27.83
C PRO A 164 -41.56 -35.01 -27.78
N LEU A 165 -40.61 -34.56 -26.94
CA LEU A 165 -39.35 -35.26 -26.71
C LEU A 165 -39.57 -36.59 -25.98
N PRO A 166 -38.91 -37.69 -26.41
CA PRO A 166 -38.95 -38.97 -25.70
C PRO A 166 -38.27 -38.87 -24.33
N ARG A 167 -38.90 -39.46 -23.31
CA ARG A 167 -38.39 -39.53 -21.93
C ARG A 167 -37.05 -40.29 -21.88
N ILE A 168 -36.01 -39.62 -21.43
CA ILE A 168 -34.70 -40.21 -21.13
C ILE A 168 -34.83 -40.98 -19.81
N PRO A 169 -34.43 -42.27 -19.74
CA PRO A 169 -34.43 -43.04 -18.50
C PRO A 169 -33.35 -42.55 -17.54
N THR A 170 -33.74 -42.41 -16.28
CA THR A 170 -32.92 -41.96 -15.15
C THR A 170 -31.76 -42.94 -14.89
N PRO A 171 -30.50 -42.47 -14.75
CA PRO A 171 -29.38 -43.34 -14.38
C PRO A 171 -29.45 -43.75 -12.90
N PRO A 172 -29.04 -44.99 -12.55
CA PRO A 172 -29.02 -45.47 -11.17
C PRO A 172 -27.92 -44.82 -10.33
N ALA A 173 -28.21 -44.67 -9.05
CA ALA A 173 -27.39 -43.99 -8.05
C ALA A 173 -26.00 -44.65 -7.84
N PRO A 174 -24.95 -43.87 -7.56
CA PRO A 174 -23.60 -44.39 -7.32
C PRO A 174 -23.50 -45.07 -5.94
N THR A 175 -23.04 -46.33 -5.96
CA THR A 175 -22.67 -47.11 -4.78
C THR A 175 -21.38 -46.55 -4.15
N ILE A 176 -21.50 -46.12 -2.90
CA ILE A 176 -20.39 -45.67 -2.05
C ILE A 176 -19.70 -46.91 -1.47
N SER A 177 -18.39 -47.04 -1.65
CA SER A 177 -17.54 -47.97 -0.90
C SER A 177 -16.44 -47.19 -0.15
N PRO A 178 -16.19 -47.48 1.14
CA PRO A 178 -15.22 -46.77 1.95
C PRO A 178 -13.82 -47.41 1.84
N SER A 179 -12.78 -46.60 1.68
CA SER A 179 -11.38 -47.05 1.76
C SER A 179 -10.63 -46.29 2.85
N LEU A 180 -10.58 -46.96 4.00
CA LEU A 180 -9.45 -47.23 4.90
C LEU A 180 -8.27 -46.23 4.97
N GLU A 181 -8.10 -45.71 6.18
CA GLU A 181 -6.92 -45.03 6.72
C GLU A 181 -5.61 -45.82 6.59
N LYS A 182 -4.49 -45.09 6.45
CA LYS A 182 -3.24 -45.41 7.17
C LYS A 182 -2.50 -44.14 7.61
N PRO A 183 -2.05 -44.05 8.87
CA PRO A 183 -1.19 -42.99 9.36
C PRO A 183 0.29 -43.38 9.17
N VAL A 184 1.12 -42.44 8.70
CA VAL A 184 2.58 -42.61 8.65
C VAL A 184 3.25 -41.37 9.22
N THR A 185 3.74 -41.53 10.45
CA THR A 185 4.93 -40.91 11.04
C THR A 185 5.48 -41.98 12.00
N PRO A 186 6.79 -42.18 12.18
CA PRO A 186 7.67 -41.13 12.68
C PRO A 186 9.16 -41.21 12.27
N SER A 187 9.92 -40.21 12.73
CA SER A 187 11.24 -40.36 13.36
C SER A 187 12.48 -39.75 12.70
N LEU A 188 13.29 -39.18 13.61
CA LEU A 188 14.75 -39.14 13.68
C LEU A 188 15.52 -37.99 13.00
N GLU A 189 15.66 -36.90 13.75
CA GLU A 189 16.88 -36.60 14.52
C GLU A 189 18.23 -36.98 13.87
N LYS A 190 18.98 -35.97 13.41
CA LYS A 190 20.45 -36.06 13.26
C LYS A 190 21.13 -34.71 13.52
N SER A 191 21.69 -34.66 14.73
CA SER A 191 22.89 -33.95 15.17
C SER A 191 23.79 -33.41 14.04
N VAL A 192 23.98 -32.08 14.00
CA VAL A 192 25.06 -31.45 13.24
C VAL A 192 26.01 -30.79 14.23
N LYS A 193 27.25 -31.27 14.18
CA LYS A 193 28.39 -30.89 15.00
C LYS A 193 28.88 -29.49 14.64
N THR A 194 29.12 -28.69 15.66
CA THR A 194 29.89 -27.43 15.64
C THR A 194 31.33 -27.67 15.19
N PRO A 195 31.83 -26.96 14.16
CA PRO A 195 33.26 -26.94 13.86
C PRO A 195 33.95 -25.79 14.59
N VAL A 196 34.92 -26.20 15.40
CA VAL A 196 36.08 -25.49 15.94
C VAL A 196 36.45 -24.21 15.20
N GLU A 197 36.41 -23.11 15.94
CA GLU A 197 36.85 -21.76 15.59
C GLU A 197 38.38 -21.73 15.45
N LYS A 198 38.86 -21.81 14.21
CA LYS A 198 40.28 -21.66 13.87
C LYS A 198 40.59 -20.17 13.80
N ILE A 199 41.44 -19.70 14.71
CA ILE A 199 41.95 -18.33 14.77
C ILE A 199 42.70 -18.03 13.46
N ILE A 200 42.05 -17.27 12.57
CA ILE A 200 42.64 -16.74 11.34
C ILE A 200 43.25 -15.38 11.70
N THR A 201 44.57 -15.31 11.73
CA THR A 201 45.30 -14.03 11.72
C THR A 201 44.96 -13.28 10.43
N PRO A 202 44.64 -11.97 10.51
CA PRO A 202 44.22 -11.20 9.35
C PRO A 202 45.35 -11.15 8.30
N PRO A 203 45.06 -11.43 7.02
CA PRO A 203 46.05 -11.28 5.95
C PRO A 203 46.46 -9.79 5.83
N PRO A 204 47.74 -9.52 5.52
CA PRO A 204 48.24 -8.17 5.37
C PRO A 204 47.44 -7.41 4.30
N PRO A 205 47.14 -6.11 4.51
CA PRO A 205 46.32 -5.34 3.62
C PRO A 205 46.92 -5.34 2.20
N PRO A 206 46.11 -5.61 1.16
CA PRO A 206 46.60 -5.60 -0.20
C PRO A 206 47.18 -4.21 -0.53
N PRO A 207 48.29 -4.14 -1.28
CA PRO A 207 48.90 -2.88 -1.65
C PRO A 207 47.86 -1.99 -2.33
N GLN A 208 47.58 -0.84 -1.73
CA GLN A 208 46.58 0.07 -2.27
C GLN A 208 46.96 0.45 -3.70
N PRO A 209 46.05 0.27 -4.68
CA PRO A 209 46.32 0.68 -6.04
C PRO A 209 46.56 2.19 -6.03
N ARG A 210 47.77 2.59 -6.45
CA ARG A 210 48.12 3.99 -6.68
C ARG A 210 47.06 4.57 -7.61
N VAL A 211 46.34 5.57 -7.11
CA VAL A 211 45.34 6.34 -7.84
C VAL A 211 46.05 7.14 -8.92
N GLN A 212 46.35 6.49 -10.03
CA GLN A 212 46.75 7.12 -11.27
C GLN A 212 45.73 6.71 -12.31
N ASN A 213 45.11 7.73 -12.91
CA ASN A 213 44.23 7.73 -14.09
C ASN A 213 42.74 7.96 -13.79
N MET A 214 42.43 9.22 -13.45
CA MET A 214 41.09 9.83 -13.39
C MET A 214 40.47 10.10 -14.81
N PHE A 215 40.90 9.37 -15.85
CA PHE A 215 40.56 9.67 -17.25
C PHE A 215 40.05 8.45 -18.05
N LEU A 216 39.40 7.48 -17.39
CA LEU A 216 38.94 6.25 -18.05
C LEU A 216 37.49 5.88 -17.68
N PHE A 217 36.49 6.68 -18.07
CA PHE A 217 35.09 6.18 -18.08
C PHE A 217 34.22 6.65 -19.27
N PRO A 218 34.62 6.44 -20.54
CA PRO A 218 33.67 6.52 -21.66
C PRO A 218 32.64 5.37 -21.67
N GLN A 219 32.78 4.36 -20.80
CA GLN A 219 31.83 3.23 -20.70
C GLN A 219 30.72 3.44 -19.66
N ALA A 220 30.96 4.27 -18.64
CA ALA A 220 29.94 4.55 -17.62
C ALA A 220 28.78 5.38 -18.20
N SER A 221 29.03 6.22 -19.19
CA SER A 221 27.98 7.04 -19.83
C SER A 221 26.97 6.21 -20.63
N ARG A 222 27.38 5.09 -21.25
CA ARG A 222 26.47 4.24 -22.02
C ARG A 222 25.46 3.52 -21.13
N TYR A 223 25.92 3.02 -19.98
CA TYR A 223 25.07 2.30 -19.01
C TYR A 223 23.96 3.18 -18.41
N VAL A 224 24.22 4.48 -18.22
CA VAL A 224 23.25 5.42 -17.67
C VAL A 224 22.14 5.74 -18.67
N VAL A 225 22.48 5.87 -19.96
CA VAL A 225 21.49 6.15 -21.02
C VAL A 225 20.52 4.99 -21.19
N ASP A 226 21.01 3.75 -21.07
CA ASP A 226 20.17 2.55 -21.22
C ASP A 226 19.18 2.39 -20.07
N PHE A 227 19.61 2.66 -18.83
CA PHE A 227 18.71 2.59 -17.65
C PHE A 227 17.55 3.57 -17.73
N ASP A 228 17.83 4.85 -18.03
CA ASP A 228 16.79 5.89 -18.10
C ASP A 228 15.79 5.62 -19.23
N LYS A 229 16.26 5.05 -20.35
CA LYS A 229 15.39 4.64 -21.45
C LYS A 229 14.44 3.53 -20.99
N VAL A 230 14.96 2.43 -20.44
CA VAL A 230 14.15 1.29 -19.98
C VAL A 230 13.13 1.73 -18.91
N ARG A 231 13.53 2.62 -18.00
CA ARG A 231 12.63 3.18 -16.99
C ARG A 231 11.48 3.98 -17.62
N ARG A 232 11.79 4.85 -18.59
CA ARG A 232 10.76 5.63 -19.30
C ARG A 232 9.80 4.74 -20.07
N ASP A 233 10.32 3.73 -20.76
CA ASP A 233 9.52 2.80 -21.54
C ASP A 233 8.56 2.00 -20.62
N LEU A 234 9.02 1.58 -19.44
CA LEU A 234 8.17 0.97 -18.41
C LEU A 234 7.07 1.91 -17.90
N LEU A 235 7.40 3.16 -17.59
CA LEU A 235 6.42 4.13 -17.12
C LEU A 235 5.38 4.46 -18.20
N ALA A 236 5.81 4.60 -19.46
CA ALA A 236 4.91 4.79 -20.59
C ALA A 236 3.93 3.61 -20.75
N ALA A 237 4.42 2.38 -20.63
CA ALA A 237 3.56 1.19 -20.68
C ALA A 237 2.53 1.13 -19.53
N ILE A 238 2.92 1.58 -18.32
CA ILE A 238 2.00 1.69 -17.17
C ILE A 238 0.90 2.72 -17.43
N GLU A 239 1.22 3.83 -18.11
CA GLU A 239 0.27 4.88 -18.47
C GLU A 239 -0.68 4.44 -19.59
N GLU A 240 -0.15 3.72 -20.59
CA GLU A 240 -0.92 3.19 -21.72
C GLU A 240 -1.93 2.11 -21.30
N ARG A 241 -1.59 1.32 -20.26
CA ARG A 241 -2.45 0.25 -19.71
C ARG A 241 -2.84 -0.82 -20.73
N THR A 242 -1.97 -1.11 -21.68
CA THR A 242 -2.15 -2.20 -22.64
C THR A 242 -1.34 -3.42 -22.18
N ILE A 243 -1.95 -4.62 -22.27
CA ILE A 243 -1.30 -5.89 -21.92
C ILE A 243 0.04 -6.09 -22.66
N PRO A 244 0.11 -5.97 -24.00
CA PRO A 244 1.35 -6.25 -24.73
C PRO A 244 2.48 -5.27 -24.38
N ALA A 245 2.20 -3.97 -24.23
CA ALA A 245 3.22 -2.99 -23.87
C ALA A 245 3.76 -3.24 -22.45
N LEU A 246 2.90 -3.62 -21.51
CA LEU A 246 3.31 -3.99 -20.14
C LEU A 246 4.19 -5.24 -20.13
N GLU A 247 3.81 -6.29 -20.86
CA GLU A 247 4.61 -7.52 -20.94
C GLU A 247 5.99 -7.25 -21.54
N GLU A 248 6.05 -6.50 -22.64
CA GLU A 248 7.30 -6.14 -23.30
C GLU A 248 8.19 -5.31 -22.38
N ALA A 249 7.66 -4.25 -21.77
CA ALA A 249 8.46 -3.38 -20.91
C ALA A 249 8.96 -4.11 -19.64
N ILE A 250 8.14 -4.96 -19.03
CA ILE A 250 8.57 -5.80 -17.90
C ILE A 250 9.68 -6.78 -18.34
N GLN A 251 9.57 -7.34 -19.54
CA GLN A 251 10.58 -8.25 -20.08
C GLN A 251 11.90 -7.51 -20.34
N GLN A 252 11.85 -6.31 -20.94
CA GLN A 252 13.03 -5.46 -21.14
C GLN A 252 13.76 -5.16 -19.82
N VAL A 253 13.02 -4.88 -18.75
CA VAL A 253 13.62 -4.64 -17.41
C VAL A 253 14.30 -5.89 -16.87
N LYS A 254 13.73 -7.08 -17.09
CA LYS A 254 14.33 -8.36 -16.70
C LYS A 254 15.59 -8.66 -17.50
N ASP A 255 15.55 -8.46 -18.81
CA ASP A 255 16.67 -8.74 -19.72
C ASP A 255 17.90 -7.89 -19.38
N HIS A 256 17.69 -6.63 -18.95
CA HIS A 256 18.77 -5.73 -18.52
C HIS A 256 19.15 -5.86 -17.03
N ASN A 257 18.54 -6.79 -16.28
CA ASN A 257 18.76 -6.99 -14.84
C ASN A 257 18.45 -5.76 -13.95
N TYR A 258 17.59 -4.84 -14.40
CA TYR A 258 17.21 -3.65 -13.64
C TYR A 258 16.06 -3.87 -12.65
N PHE A 259 15.61 -5.11 -12.48
CA PHE A 259 14.46 -5.44 -11.62
C PHE A 259 14.63 -4.98 -10.16
N GLN A 260 15.84 -5.02 -9.60
CA GLN A 260 16.07 -4.55 -8.23
C GLN A 260 15.99 -3.03 -8.10
N GLN A 261 16.45 -2.30 -9.12
CA GLN A 261 16.49 -0.84 -9.16
C GLN A 261 15.10 -0.25 -9.46
N LEU A 262 14.32 -0.92 -10.31
CA LEU A 262 12.96 -0.56 -10.71
C LEU A 262 11.90 -1.44 -10.04
N LYS A 263 12.21 -1.95 -8.82
CA LYS A 263 11.37 -2.92 -8.13
C LYS A 263 9.94 -2.41 -7.96
N TYR A 264 9.79 -1.16 -7.55
CA TYR A 264 8.49 -0.53 -7.32
C TYR A 264 7.66 -0.44 -8.60
N GLU A 265 8.26 0.10 -9.66
CA GLU A 265 7.62 0.27 -10.96
C GLU A 265 7.25 -1.08 -11.57
N CYS A 266 8.11 -2.10 -11.44
CA CYS A 266 7.84 -3.45 -11.90
C CYS A 266 6.70 -4.13 -11.14
N GLU A 267 6.67 -4.02 -9.81
CA GLU A 267 5.58 -4.57 -9.00
C GLU A 267 4.24 -3.93 -9.37
N ARG A 268 4.23 -2.60 -9.55
CA ARG A 268 3.05 -1.86 -10.02
C ARG A 268 2.61 -2.31 -11.42
N ALA A 269 3.55 -2.49 -12.35
CA ALA A 269 3.27 -2.96 -13.71
C ALA A 269 2.69 -4.39 -13.70
N LEU A 270 3.25 -5.29 -12.89
CA LEU A 270 2.77 -6.66 -12.74
C LEU A 270 1.37 -6.73 -12.11
N GLU A 271 1.07 -5.91 -11.11
CA GLU A 271 -0.26 -5.83 -10.52
C GLU A 271 -1.29 -5.35 -11.56
N LEU A 272 -0.93 -4.30 -12.31
CA LEU A 272 -1.78 -3.78 -13.38
C LEU A 272 -2.01 -4.83 -14.49
N LEU A 273 -0.96 -5.50 -14.94
CA LEU A 273 -1.02 -6.57 -15.92
C LEU A 273 -1.98 -7.69 -15.48
N ASN A 274 -1.83 -8.18 -14.25
CA ASN A 274 -2.72 -9.21 -13.69
C ASN A 274 -4.18 -8.76 -13.66
N ARG A 275 -4.42 -7.50 -13.30
CA ARG A 275 -5.78 -6.94 -13.27
C ARG A 275 -6.39 -6.87 -14.67
N LEU A 276 -5.61 -6.43 -15.66
CA LEU A 276 -6.03 -6.36 -17.06
C LEU A 276 -6.31 -7.76 -17.63
N MET A 277 -5.41 -8.72 -17.40
CA MET A 277 -5.62 -10.11 -17.82
C MET A 277 -6.89 -10.72 -17.22
N LYS A 278 -7.17 -10.44 -15.93
CA LYS A 278 -8.41 -10.90 -15.29
C LYS A 278 -9.65 -10.31 -15.96
N ILE A 279 -9.61 -9.02 -16.32
CA ILE A 279 -10.71 -8.36 -17.04
C ILE A 279 -10.89 -8.99 -18.43
N GLU A 280 -9.81 -9.20 -19.18
CA GLU A 280 -9.87 -9.80 -20.51
C GLU A 280 -10.42 -11.24 -20.45
N HIS A 281 -10.02 -12.02 -19.44
CA HIS A 281 -10.57 -13.35 -19.23
C HIS A 281 -12.08 -13.29 -18.91
N MET A 282 -12.53 -12.39 -18.04
CA MET A 282 -13.97 -12.21 -17.79
C MET A 282 -14.73 -11.81 -19.06
N LYS A 283 -14.17 -10.91 -19.88
CA LYS A 283 -14.73 -10.53 -21.18
C LYS A 283 -14.87 -11.74 -22.11
N ILE A 284 -13.81 -12.55 -22.26
CA ILE A 284 -13.86 -13.77 -23.08
C ILE A 284 -14.92 -14.74 -22.57
N ARG A 285 -15.05 -14.92 -21.24
CA ARG A 285 -16.08 -15.79 -20.65
C ARG A 285 -17.49 -15.30 -20.95
N VAL A 286 -17.73 -13.99 -20.95
CA VAL A 286 -19.00 -13.39 -21.32
C VAL A 286 -19.28 -13.55 -22.82
N LEU A 287 -18.26 -13.38 -23.69
CA LEU A 287 -18.41 -13.58 -25.12
C LEU A 287 -18.68 -15.05 -25.49
N ARG A 288 -18.15 -15.99 -24.69
CA ARG A 288 -18.38 -17.44 -24.84
C ARG A 288 -19.62 -17.93 -24.11
N LEU A 289 -20.43 -17.04 -23.57
CA LEU A 289 -21.64 -17.42 -22.85
C LEU A 289 -22.60 -18.11 -23.83
N ASN A 290 -23.25 -19.19 -23.37
CA ASN A 290 -24.08 -20.01 -24.23
C ASN A 290 -25.25 -19.17 -24.78
N GLN A 291 -25.46 -19.23 -26.10
CA GLN A 291 -26.56 -18.53 -26.77
C GLN A 291 -27.94 -18.89 -26.19
N ALA A 292 -28.11 -20.10 -25.67
CA ALA A 292 -29.33 -20.49 -24.96
C ALA A 292 -29.57 -19.65 -23.69
N THR A 293 -28.52 -19.36 -22.91
CA THR A 293 -28.60 -18.53 -21.71
C THR A 293 -28.84 -17.05 -22.08
N ILE A 294 -28.25 -16.59 -23.18
CA ILE A 294 -28.54 -15.26 -23.73
C ILE A 294 -30.02 -15.16 -24.13
N ALA A 295 -30.53 -16.15 -24.86
CA ALA A 295 -31.94 -16.22 -25.24
C ALA A 295 -32.88 -16.29 -24.03
N GLU A 296 -32.49 -17.01 -22.97
CA GLU A 296 -33.23 -17.05 -21.71
C GLU A 296 -33.30 -15.66 -21.07
N LEU A 297 -32.17 -14.96 -20.96
CA LEU A 297 -32.11 -13.58 -20.44
C LEU A 297 -33.00 -12.61 -21.24
N HIS A 298 -33.03 -12.74 -22.57
CA HIS A 298 -33.90 -11.93 -23.42
C HIS A 298 -35.39 -12.30 -23.32
N SER A 299 -35.71 -13.54 -22.93
CA SER A 299 -37.08 -14.03 -22.84
C SER A 299 -37.79 -13.65 -21.54
N TYR A 300 -37.07 -13.14 -20.54
CA TYR A 300 -37.66 -12.74 -19.28
C TYR A 300 -38.56 -11.51 -19.43
N SER A 301 -39.88 -11.74 -19.42
CA SER A 301 -40.85 -10.65 -19.23
C SER A 301 -40.87 -10.13 -17.78
N LYS A 302 -40.43 -10.96 -16.83
CA LYS A 302 -40.27 -10.61 -15.41
C LYS A 302 -39.10 -11.43 -14.84
N PRO A 303 -37.86 -10.91 -14.85
CA PRO A 303 -36.71 -11.66 -14.37
C PRO A 303 -36.82 -11.93 -12.86
N PRO A 304 -36.23 -13.03 -12.36
CA PRO A 304 -36.10 -13.26 -10.91
C PRO A 304 -35.40 -12.08 -10.22
N ASP A 305 -35.75 -11.80 -8.97
CA ASP A 305 -35.26 -10.61 -8.23
C ASP A 305 -33.72 -10.51 -8.19
N GLU A 306 -33.05 -11.65 -8.06
CA GLU A 306 -31.58 -11.74 -8.08
C GLU A 306 -31.00 -11.33 -9.43
N VAL A 307 -31.60 -11.81 -10.53
CA VAL A 307 -31.19 -11.49 -11.90
C VAL A 307 -31.47 -10.01 -12.21
N SER A 308 -32.64 -9.51 -11.80
CA SER A 308 -33.01 -8.09 -11.94
C SER A 308 -32.01 -7.17 -11.23
N THR A 309 -31.61 -7.54 -10.01
CA THR A 309 -30.62 -6.78 -9.23
C THR A 309 -29.27 -6.73 -9.94
N VAL A 310 -28.78 -7.87 -10.44
CA VAL A 310 -27.50 -7.93 -11.18
C VAL A 310 -27.57 -7.17 -12.50
N MET A 311 -28.67 -7.29 -13.25
CA MET A 311 -28.90 -6.53 -14.49
C MET A 311 -28.88 -5.03 -14.23
N ARG A 312 -29.63 -4.55 -13.23
CA ARG A 312 -29.68 -3.13 -12.86
C ARG A 312 -28.30 -2.62 -12.41
N ALA A 313 -27.58 -3.37 -11.58
CA ALA A 313 -26.23 -3.01 -11.17
C ALA A 313 -25.28 -2.92 -12.38
N THR A 314 -25.41 -3.83 -13.35
CA THR A 314 -24.61 -3.81 -14.58
C THR A 314 -24.91 -2.59 -15.43
N PHE A 315 -26.18 -2.24 -15.64
CA PHE A 315 -26.56 -1.03 -16.38
C PHE A 315 -26.08 0.26 -15.70
N LEU A 316 -26.16 0.34 -14.37
CA LEU A 316 -25.62 1.47 -13.62
C LEU A 316 -24.09 1.60 -13.79
N LEU A 317 -23.37 0.48 -13.77
CA LEU A 317 -21.92 0.46 -14.03
C LEU A 317 -21.56 0.88 -15.45
N LEU A 318 -22.45 0.64 -16.42
CA LEU A 318 -22.30 1.09 -17.81
C LEU A 318 -22.68 2.57 -18.01
N GLY A 319 -23.19 3.25 -16.97
CA GLY A 319 -23.50 4.67 -16.99
C GLY A 319 -24.95 5.01 -17.31
N HIS A 320 -25.84 4.03 -17.37
CA HIS A 320 -27.28 4.29 -17.51
C HIS A 320 -27.85 4.87 -16.22
N SER A 321 -28.82 5.78 -16.32
CA SER A 321 -29.46 6.36 -15.15
C SER A 321 -30.55 5.43 -14.58
N GLU A 322 -30.81 5.50 -13.27
CA GLU A 322 -31.87 4.67 -12.65
C GLU A 322 -33.25 4.85 -13.28
N LYS A 323 -33.52 6.00 -13.91
CA LYS A 323 -34.80 6.32 -14.55
C LYS A 323 -34.97 5.60 -15.90
N GLU A 324 -33.86 5.33 -16.59
CA GLU A 324 -33.83 4.60 -17.86
C GLU A 324 -33.94 3.09 -17.64
N ILE A 325 -33.51 2.60 -16.47
CA ILE A 325 -33.51 1.19 -16.11
C ILE A 325 -34.89 0.81 -15.54
N GLN A 326 -35.87 0.68 -16.43
CA GLN A 326 -37.15 0.02 -16.13
C GLN A 326 -37.02 -1.45 -16.55
N VAL A 327 -36.62 -2.31 -15.61
CA VAL A 327 -36.47 -3.76 -15.79
C VAL A 327 -37.71 -4.49 -15.30
#